data_AF-A0A7Z9HYX9-F1
#
_entry.id   AF-A0A7Z9HYX9-F1
#
_cell.length_a   1.000
_cell.length_b   1.000
_cell.length_c   1.000
_cell.angle_alpha   90.00
_cell.angle_beta   90.00
_cell.angle_gamma   90.00
#
_symmetry.space_group_name_H-M   'P 1'
#
loop_
_entity.id
_entity.type
_entity.pdbx_description
1 polymer ?
#
loop_
_entity_poly.entity_id
_entity_poly.type
_entity_poly.pdbx_seq_one_letter_code
_entity_poly.pdbx_strand_id
1 'polypeptide(L)'
;MILEHTPHSRTLIDRLDPRVRVVSAVILALAPIACFTALPLAGFLGLLLLLTLWERIPIGVLFGRFRSLNAFMIMMALILPWSTPGTPLVTVWGLTYTMDGLLQVGIITLKANSVLLVITNLLSTMELVSLAHALEKLSVPKKLIHLFSFTLRYIVVLESEYVQLRRAMTMRSFRPGFNRHTLRTFGHLVGMLLVRAMDRAQRITQAMKCRGFSGKFYSIRHYAMKRHDFAFVSVCILVSLTLFGIDRL
;
A
#
# COMPACT_ATOMS: atom_id res chain seq x y z
N MET A 1 5.65 16.29 -2.21
CA MET A 1 5.32 16.37 -0.77
C MET A 1 4.44 15.19 -0.32
N ILE A 2 4.75 13.95 -0.74
CA ILE A 2 4.40 12.69 -0.05
C ILE A 2 5.50 11.67 -0.38
N LEU A 3 6.76 12.03 -0.11
CA LEU A 3 7.81 11.03 0.04
C LEU A 3 8.07 11.01 1.54
N GLU A 4 7.39 10.09 2.22
CA GLU A 4 7.60 9.77 3.63
C GLU A 4 9.09 9.41 3.81
N HIS A 5 9.91 10.40 4.15
CA HIS A 5 11.12 10.18 4.93
C HIS A 5 10.67 9.82 6.35
N THR A 6 10.17 8.59 6.53
CA THR A 6 10.23 7.99 7.86
C THR A 6 11.71 7.81 8.17
N PRO A 7 12.21 8.42 9.27
CA PRO A 7 13.63 8.34 9.61
C PRO A 7 14.03 6.87 9.78
N HIS A 8 15.26 6.55 9.37
CA HIS A 8 15.89 5.23 9.48
C HIS A 8 15.98 4.77 10.95
N SER A 9 14.86 4.34 11.52
CA SER A 9 14.81 3.62 12.77
C SER A 9 15.41 2.26 12.51
N ARG A 10 16.61 2.00 13.05
CA ARG A 10 17.38 0.76 12.89
C ARG A 10 16.65 -0.45 13.50
N THR A 11 15.53 -0.87 12.93
CA THR A 11 14.81 -2.09 13.32
C THR A 11 15.44 -3.28 12.61
N LEU A 12 15.28 -4.48 13.19
CA LEU A 12 15.80 -5.73 12.61
C LEU A 12 15.23 -6.00 11.21
N ILE A 13 14.03 -5.51 10.96
CA ILE A 13 13.27 -5.75 9.73
C ILE A 13 13.82 -4.89 8.59
N ASP A 14 14.38 -3.72 8.87
CA ASP A 14 15.06 -2.88 7.88
C ASP A 14 16.35 -3.48 7.31
N ARG A 15 16.90 -4.50 7.98
CA ARG A 15 18.08 -5.23 7.51
C ARG A 15 17.74 -6.39 6.58
N LEU A 16 16.45 -6.76 6.47
CA LEU A 16 16.00 -7.85 5.60
C LEU A 16 16.06 -7.44 4.14
N ASP A 17 16.30 -8.42 3.29
CA ASP A 17 16.26 -8.21 1.86
C ASP A 17 14.85 -7.79 1.39
N PRO A 18 14.73 -6.80 0.46
CA PRO A 18 13.43 -6.32 -0.02
C PRO A 18 12.47 -7.40 -0.52
N ARG A 19 13.01 -8.44 -1.15
CA ARG A 19 12.23 -9.57 -1.69
C ARG A 19 11.55 -10.34 -0.57
N VAL A 20 12.26 -10.52 0.54
CA VAL A 20 11.78 -11.30 1.68
C VAL A 20 10.68 -10.56 2.40
N ARG A 21 10.80 -9.24 2.56
CA ARG A 21 9.72 -8.39 3.11
C ARG A 21 8.46 -8.45 2.25
N VAL A 22 8.58 -8.41 0.91
CA VAL A 22 7.42 -8.53 0.01
C VAL A 22 6.78 -9.92 0.10
N VAL A 23 7.57 -10.99 0.03
CA VAL A 23 7.05 -12.36 0.11
C VAL A 23 6.39 -12.64 1.46
N SER A 24 7.04 -12.26 2.57
CA SER A 24 6.47 -12.41 3.91
C SER A 24 5.21 -11.57 4.11
N ALA A 25 5.14 -10.36 3.55
CA ALA A 25 3.94 -9.54 3.60
C ALA A 25 2.78 -10.20 2.85
N VAL A 26 3.03 -10.80 1.69
CA VAL A 26 1.99 -11.55 0.95
C VAL A 26 1.52 -12.77 1.75
N ILE A 27 2.44 -13.57 2.29
CA ILE A 27 2.10 -14.75 3.09
C ILE A 27 1.26 -14.36 4.32
N LEU A 28 1.71 -13.37 5.09
CA LEU A 28 1.03 -12.92 6.30
C LEU A 28 -0.28 -12.18 6.01
N ALA A 29 -0.42 -11.54 4.84
CA ALA A 29 -1.68 -10.93 4.44
C ALA A 29 -2.72 -11.96 3.99
N LEU A 30 -2.29 -13.07 3.40
CA LEU A 30 -3.18 -14.17 3.00
C LEU A 30 -3.71 -14.97 4.20
N ALA A 31 -2.92 -15.10 5.26
CA ALA A 31 -3.27 -15.86 6.46
C ALA A 31 -4.64 -15.46 7.07
N PRO A 32 -4.90 -14.19 7.44
CA PRO A 32 -6.19 -13.80 8.00
C PRO A 32 -7.34 -13.89 6.99
N ILE A 33 -7.07 -13.80 5.69
CA ILE A 33 -8.12 -13.88 4.66
C ILE A 33 -8.75 -15.29 4.65
N ALA A 34 -7.94 -16.33 4.83
CA ALA A 34 -8.35 -17.72 4.80
C ALA A 34 -9.12 -18.19 6.05
N CYS A 35 -9.07 -17.45 7.16
CA CYS A 35 -9.71 -17.85 8.42
C CYS A 35 -11.17 -17.37 8.53
N PHE A 36 -12.02 -18.16 9.17
CA PHE A 36 -13.44 -17.81 9.39
C PHE A 36 -13.79 -17.58 10.86
N THR A 37 -12.95 -18.02 11.80
CA THR A 37 -13.18 -17.87 13.23
C THR A 37 -12.53 -16.59 13.80
N ALA A 38 -13.24 -15.93 14.72
CA ALA A 38 -12.81 -14.64 15.27
C ALA A 38 -11.65 -14.75 16.27
N LEU A 39 -11.56 -15.87 17.01
CA LEU A 39 -10.57 -16.06 18.08
C LEU A 39 -9.11 -16.10 17.56
N PRO A 40 -8.74 -16.93 16.56
CA PRO A 40 -7.38 -16.92 16.02
C PRO A 40 -7.03 -15.60 15.31
N LEU A 41 -8.01 -14.96 14.66
CA LEU A 41 -7.82 -13.63 14.07
C LEU A 41 -7.48 -12.57 15.11
N ALA A 42 -8.15 -12.58 16.27
CA ALA A 42 -7.87 -11.66 17.36
C ALA A 42 -6.45 -11.89 17.93
N GLY A 43 -6.05 -13.15 18.11
CA GLY A 43 -4.69 -13.51 18.55
C GLY A 43 -3.61 -13.04 17.56
N PHE A 44 -3.84 -13.23 16.27
CA PHE A 44 -2.93 -12.76 15.22
C PHE A 44 -2.82 -11.25 15.16
N LEU A 45 -3.95 -10.54 15.26
CA LEU A 45 -3.96 -9.09 15.34
C LEU A 45 -3.21 -8.59 16.59
N GLY A 46 -3.38 -9.26 17.72
CA GLY A 46 -2.62 -9.00 18.95
C GLY A 46 -1.11 -9.16 18.77
N LEU A 47 -0.68 -10.24 18.11
CA LEU A 47 0.73 -10.46 17.77
C LEU A 47 1.28 -9.35 16.88
N LEU A 48 0.53 -8.95 15.84
CA LEU A 48 0.93 -7.84 14.95
C LEU A 48 1.00 -6.50 15.68
N LEU A 49 0.10 -6.24 16.62
CA LEU A 49 0.16 -5.05 17.47
C LEU A 49 1.41 -5.05 18.35
N LEU A 50 1.76 -6.18 18.96
CA LEU A 50 3.00 -6.31 19.73
C LEU A 50 4.23 -6.03 18.87
N LEU A 51 4.25 -6.51 17.62
CA LEU A 51 5.31 -6.20 16.67
C LEU A 51 5.36 -4.70 16.32
N THR A 52 4.22 -4.05 16.08
CA THR A 52 4.20 -2.59 15.83
C THR A 52 4.74 -1.78 17.00
N LEU A 53 4.43 -2.20 18.23
CA LEU A 53 4.92 -1.56 19.46
C LEU A 53 6.42 -1.76 19.61
N TRP A 54 6.93 -2.96 19.26
CA TRP A 54 8.36 -3.26 19.24
C TRP A 54 9.12 -2.42 18.21
N GLU A 55 8.56 -2.24 17.02
CA GLU A 55 9.14 -1.42 15.95
C GLU A 55 9.10 0.09 16.25
N ARG A 56 8.37 0.51 17.28
CA ARG A 56 8.20 1.93 17.68
C ARG A 56 7.71 2.81 16.53
N ILE A 57 6.77 2.29 15.74
CA ILE A 57 6.14 3.03 14.65
C ILE A 57 5.39 4.22 15.26
N PRO A 58 5.53 5.46 14.72
CA PRO A 58 4.87 6.63 15.27
C PRO A 58 3.34 6.45 15.24
N ILE A 59 2.72 6.55 16.42
CA ILE A 59 1.28 6.30 16.64
C ILE A 59 0.42 7.22 15.75
N GLY A 60 0.88 8.43 15.43
CA GLY A 60 0.17 9.34 14.54
C GLY A 60 -0.04 8.80 13.12
N VAL A 61 0.94 8.08 12.58
CA VAL A 61 0.84 7.46 11.24
C VAL A 61 -0.14 6.29 11.28
N LEU A 62 -0.06 5.46 12.32
CA LEU A 62 -0.99 4.35 12.56
C LEU A 62 -2.43 4.88 12.69
N PHE A 63 -2.65 5.89 13.52
CA PHE A 63 -3.99 6.45 13.77
C PHE A 63 -4.61 7.03 12.49
N GLY A 64 -3.83 7.71 11.65
CA GLY A 64 -4.30 8.22 10.36
C GLY A 64 -4.81 7.10 9.44
N ARG A 65 -4.05 6.01 9.33
CA ARG A 65 -4.38 4.84 8.49
C ARG A 65 -5.56 4.03 9.05
N PHE A 66 -5.56 3.80 10.37
CA PHE A 66 -6.66 3.13 11.07
C PHE A 66 -7.96 3.91 10.94
N ARG A 67 -7.93 5.25 11.04
CA ARG A 67 -9.13 6.07 10.94
C ARG A 67 -9.80 5.96 9.57
N SER A 68 -9.03 6.02 8.47
CA SER A 68 -9.62 5.89 7.13
C SER A 68 -10.24 4.51 6.89
N LEU A 69 -9.57 3.44 7.35
CA LEU A 69 -10.07 2.08 7.18
C LEU A 69 -11.28 1.80 8.07
N ASN A 70 -11.22 2.16 9.35
CA ASN A 70 -12.32 1.93 10.29
C ASN A 70 -13.54 2.81 10.00
N ALA A 71 -13.37 4.01 9.43
CA ALA A 71 -14.50 4.81 8.94
C ALA A 71 -15.29 4.07 7.85
N PHE A 72 -14.60 3.41 6.92
CA PHE A 72 -15.24 2.56 5.92
C PHE A 72 -15.91 1.32 6.55
N MET A 73 -15.27 0.70 7.54
CA MET A 73 -15.84 -0.47 8.24
C MET A 73 -17.09 -0.13 9.04
N ILE A 74 -17.17 1.05 9.66
CA ILE A 74 -18.40 1.52 10.32
C ILE A 74 -19.54 1.66 9.32
N MET A 75 -19.26 2.17 8.11
CA MET A 75 -20.26 2.24 7.04
C MET A 75 -20.71 0.84 6.63
N MET A 76 -19.79 -0.12 6.49
CA MET A 76 -20.14 -1.53 6.22
C MET A 76 -20.96 -2.16 7.36
N ALA A 77 -20.64 -1.84 8.61
CA ALA A 77 -21.39 -2.29 9.80
C ALA A 77 -22.84 -1.81 9.81
N LEU A 78 -23.11 -0.67 9.19
CA LEU A 78 -24.46 -0.12 9.03
C LEU A 78 -25.22 -0.75 7.85
N ILE A 79 -24.57 -1.40 6.90
CA ILE A 79 -25.21 -1.89 5.67
C ILE A 79 -25.36 -3.41 5.68
N LEU A 80 -24.29 -4.13 6.03
CA LEU A 80 -24.26 -5.59 5.94
C LEU A 80 -25.32 -6.31 6.79
N PRO A 81 -25.54 -5.95 8.08
CA PRO A 81 -26.52 -6.64 8.92
C PRO A 81 -27.95 -6.60 8.40
N TRP A 82 -28.27 -5.63 7.55
CA TRP A 82 -29.58 -5.53 6.88
C TRP A 82 -29.66 -6.29 5.57
N SER A 83 -28.53 -6.57 4.92
CA SER A 83 -28.48 -7.25 3.62
C SER A 83 -28.30 -8.76 3.74
N THR A 84 -27.83 -9.26 4.89
CA THR A 84 -27.55 -10.69 5.09
C THR A 84 -28.76 -11.40 5.70
N PRO A 85 -29.32 -12.42 5.04
CA PRO A 85 -30.35 -13.26 5.64
C PRO A 85 -29.72 -14.12 6.75
N GLY A 86 -30.38 -14.21 7.89
CA GLY A 86 -29.91 -15.00 9.02
C GLY A 86 -30.79 -14.81 10.25
N THR A 87 -30.25 -15.07 11.43
CA THR A 87 -30.99 -14.95 12.70
C THR A 87 -31.40 -13.50 12.99
N PRO A 88 -32.71 -13.17 12.96
CA PRO A 88 -33.18 -11.80 13.15
C PRO A 88 -33.07 -11.41 14.63
N LEU A 89 -32.31 -10.37 14.93
CA LEU A 89 -32.22 -9.84 16.29
C LEU A 89 -33.27 -8.77 16.56
N VAL A 90 -33.46 -7.87 15.58
CA VAL A 90 -34.49 -6.83 15.64
C VAL A 90 -35.07 -6.66 14.25
N THR A 91 -36.40 -6.66 14.13
CA THR A 91 -37.10 -6.33 12.89
C THR A 91 -37.62 -4.90 13.00
N VAL A 92 -37.15 -4.03 12.11
CA VAL A 92 -37.50 -2.61 12.12
C VAL A 92 -37.99 -2.26 10.72
N TRP A 93 -39.28 -1.91 10.57
CA TRP A 93 -39.91 -1.52 9.30
C TRP A 93 -39.70 -2.55 8.14
N GLY A 94 -39.82 -3.84 8.44
CA GLY A 94 -39.63 -4.91 7.44
C GLY A 94 -38.17 -5.24 7.10
N LEU A 95 -37.22 -4.50 7.68
CA LEU A 95 -35.79 -4.74 7.57
C LEU A 95 -35.31 -5.52 8.80
N THR A 96 -34.84 -6.75 8.60
CA THR A 96 -34.29 -7.62 9.65
C THR A 96 -32.83 -7.26 9.91
N TYR A 97 -32.51 -6.88 11.14
CA TYR A 97 -31.13 -6.74 11.59
C TYR A 97 -30.61 -8.10 12.06
N THR A 98 -29.63 -8.65 11.36
CA THR A 98 -29.17 -10.04 11.54
C THR A 98 -27.89 -10.12 12.37
N MET A 99 -27.81 -11.06 13.33
CA MET A 99 -26.58 -11.30 14.11
C MET A 99 -25.42 -11.82 13.27
N ASP A 100 -25.71 -12.69 12.31
CA ASP A 100 -24.72 -13.24 11.39
C ASP A 100 -24.04 -12.14 10.56
N GLY A 101 -24.78 -11.10 10.16
CA GLY A 101 -24.22 -9.95 9.47
C GLY A 101 -23.31 -9.10 10.35
N LEU A 102 -23.64 -8.93 11.63
CA LEU A 102 -22.78 -8.22 12.58
C LEU A 102 -21.47 -8.99 12.85
N LEU A 103 -21.57 -10.31 13.03
CA LEU A 103 -20.39 -11.18 13.18
C LEU A 103 -19.51 -11.14 11.92
N GLN A 104 -20.11 -11.18 10.74
CA GLN A 104 -19.39 -11.10 9.47
C GLN A 104 -18.63 -9.78 9.31
N VAL A 105 -19.26 -8.65 9.67
CA VAL A 105 -18.58 -7.34 9.70
C VAL A 105 -17.43 -7.34 10.70
N GLY A 106 -17.61 -7.91 11.88
CA GLY A 106 -16.55 -8.02 12.89
C GLY A 106 -15.34 -8.80 12.37
N ILE A 107 -15.58 -9.94 11.72
CA ILE A 107 -14.53 -10.76 11.09
C ILE A 107 -13.83 -9.99 9.98
N ILE A 108 -14.57 -9.35 9.07
CA ILE A 108 -14.01 -8.54 7.97
C ILE A 108 -13.14 -7.40 8.53
N THR A 109 -13.61 -6.74 9.59
CA THR A 109 -12.89 -5.65 10.26
C THR A 109 -11.57 -6.16 10.86
N LEU A 110 -11.57 -7.32 11.52
CA LEU A 110 -10.36 -7.95 12.06
C LEU A 110 -9.37 -8.30 10.95
N LYS A 111 -9.85 -8.89 9.84
CA LYS A 111 -9.02 -9.23 8.67
C LYS A 111 -8.37 -7.99 8.08
N ALA A 112 -9.15 -6.95 7.84
CA ALA A 112 -8.68 -5.72 7.24
C ALA A 112 -7.65 -4.99 8.11
N ASN A 113 -7.87 -4.90 9.42
CA ASN A 113 -6.90 -4.31 10.35
C ASN A 113 -5.62 -5.16 10.43
N SER A 114 -5.71 -6.50 10.38
CA SER A 114 -4.54 -7.38 10.34
C SER A 114 -3.70 -7.15 9.09
N VAL A 115 -4.32 -7.10 7.90
CA VAL A 115 -3.61 -6.83 6.64
C VAL A 115 -2.98 -5.43 6.65
N LEU A 116 -3.68 -4.42 7.17
CA LEU A 116 -3.14 -3.08 7.32
C LEU A 116 -1.87 -3.05 8.18
N LEU A 117 -1.87 -3.79 9.30
CA LEU A 117 -0.71 -3.91 10.17
C LEU A 117 0.43 -4.65 9.48
N VAL A 118 0.17 -5.76 8.78
CA VAL A 118 1.21 -6.49 8.02
C VAL A 118 1.90 -5.56 7.02
N ILE A 119 1.13 -4.82 6.21
CA ILE A 119 1.68 -3.87 5.24
C ILE A 119 2.45 -2.76 5.94
N THR A 120 1.94 -2.25 7.06
CA THR A 120 2.59 -1.16 7.78
C THR A 120 3.93 -1.58 8.40
N ASN A 121 4.03 -2.75 9.01
CA ASN A 121 5.29 -3.26 9.60
C ASN A 121 6.32 -3.62 8.53
N LEU A 122 5.91 -4.33 7.48
CA LEU A 122 6.87 -4.92 6.53
C LEU A 122 7.24 -3.98 5.38
N LEU A 123 6.29 -3.16 4.89
CA LEU A 123 6.47 -2.36 3.68
C LEU A 123 6.67 -0.86 3.96
N SER A 124 6.19 -0.31 5.09
CA SER A 124 6.19 1.14 5.31
C SER A 124 7.57 1.78 5.50
N THR A 125 8.58 0.98 5.81
CA THR A 125 9.98 1.41 5.96
C THR A 125 10.81 1.15 4.70
N MET A 126 10.22 0.55 3.67
CA MET A 126 10.90 0.26 2.41
C MET A 126 10.87 1.46 1.46
N GLU A 127 12.03 1.78 0.89
CA GLU A 127 12.08 2.73 -0.22
C GLU A 127 11.42 2.14 -1.48
N LEU A 128 10.64 2.95 -2.20
CA LEU A 128 9.95 2.57 -3.44
C LEU A 128 10.90 1.96 -4.50
N VAL A 129 12.14 2.46 -4.56
CA VAL A 129 13.18 1.93 -5.47
C VAL A 129 13.61 0.50 -5.06
N SER A 130 13.67 0.23 -3.76
CA SER A 130 13.96 -1.11 -3.24
C SER A 130 12.80 -2.09 -3.50
N LEU A 131 11.56 -1.61 -3.48
CA LEU A 131 10.38 -2.38 -3.91
C LEU A 131 10.47 -2.72 -5.42
N ALA A 132 10.83 -1.76 -6.27
CA ALA A 132 11.04 -2.01 -7.70
C ALA A 132 12.08 -3.12 -7.95
N HIS A 133 13.17 -3.12 -7.19
CA HIS A 133 14.18 -4.17 -7.25
C HIS A 133 13.69 -5.52 -6.69
N ALA A 134 12.84 -5.51 -5.66
CA ALA A 134 12.22 -6.73 -5.16
C ALA A 134 11.38 -7.40 -6.26
N LEU A 135 10.57 -6.62 -6.98
CA LEU A 135 9.76 -7.08 -8.10
C LEU A 135 10.61 -7.60 -9.27
N GLU A 136 11.73 -6.94 -9.57
CA GLU A 136 12.67 -7.38 -10.60
C GLU A 136 13.11 -8.83 -10.43
N LYS A 137 13.33 -9.20 -9.18
CA LYS A 137 13.89 -10.50 -8.81
C LYS A 137 12.84 -11.55 -8.50
N LEU A 138 11.58 -11.13 -8.35
CA LEU A 138 10.41 -12.01 -8.30
C LEU A 138 9.94 -12.45 -9.70
N SER A 139 10.79 -12.25 -10.73
CA SER A 139 10.53 -12.63 -12.12
C SER A 139 9.39 -11.90 -12.82
N VAL A 140 9.05 -10.69 -12.36
CA VAL A 140 8.14 -9.80 -13.09
C VAL A 140 8.75 -9.46 -14.46
N PRO A 141 7.95 -9.33 -15.54
CA PRO A 141 8.46 -8.97 -16.86
C PRO A 141 9.30 -7.68 -16.85
N LYS A 142 10.51 -7.72 -17.40
CA LYS A 142 11.48 -6.59 -17.41
C LYS A 142 10.89 -5.27 -17.89
N LYS A 143 9.96 -5.32 -18.85
CA LYS A 143 9.24 -4.15 -19.38
C LYS A 143 8.46 -3.41 -18.28
N LEU A 144 7.78 -4.13 -17.38
CA LEU A 144 7.01 -3.55 -16.29
C LEU A 144 7.92 -2.90 -15.23
N ILE A 145 9.03 -3.54 -14.90
CA ILE A 145 10.02 -3.00 -13.96
C ILE A 145 10.64 -1.71 -14.51
N HIS A 146 10.97 -1.69 -15.80
CA HIS A 146 11.49 -0.48 -16.45
C HIS A 146 10.47 0.65 -16.43
N LEU A 147 9.21 0.35 -16.78
CA LEU A 147 8.11 1.32 -16.73
C LEU A 147 7.96 1.87 -15.31
N PHE A 148 7.91 0.99 -14.30
CA PHE A 148 7.78 1.38 -12.91
C PHE A 148 8.96 2.24 -12.43
N SER A 149 10.20 1.85 -12.77
CA SER A 149 11.40 2.62 -12.43
C SER A 149 11.39 4.02 -13.05
N PHE A 150 10.94 4.13 -14.30
CA PHE A 150 10.76 5.44 -14.94
C PHE A 150 9.66 6.26 -14.28
N THR A 151 8.53 5.65 -13.94
CA THR A 151 7.45 6.32 -13.21
C THR A 151 7.95 6.88 -11.89
N LEU A 152 8.69 6.10 -11.09
CA LEU A 152 9.26 6.54 -9.82
C LEU A 152 10.28 7.69 -9.99
N ARG A 153 11.11 7.64 -11.03
CA ARG A 153 12.06 8.73 -11.31
C ARG A 153 11.36 10.01 -11.79
N TYR A 154 10.37 9.87 -12.67
CA TYR A 154 9.75 11.01 -13.34
C TYR A 154 8.56 11.62 -12.59
N ILE A 155 7.97 10.93 -11.61
CA ILE A 155 6.93 11.53 -10.77
C ILE A 155 7.47 12.74 -9.99
N VAL A 156 8.72 12.67 -9.50
CA VAL A 156 9.39 13.80 -8.82
C VAL A 156 9.63 14.96 -9.78
N VAL A 157 9.99 14.65 -11.03
CA VAL A 157 10.18 15.67 -12.06
C VAL A 157 8.85 16.32 -12.43
N LEU A 158 7.80 15.53 -12.64
CA LEU A 158 6.45 16.02 -12.93
C LEU A 158 5.89 16.86 -11.78
N GLU A 159 6.18 16.49 -10.52
CA GLU A 159 5.82 17.29 -9.36
C GLU A 159 6.48 18.68 -9.42
N SER A 160 7.76 18.76 -9.78
CA SER A 160 8.46 20.05 -9.92
C SER A 160 7.86 20.94 -11.01
N GLU A 161 7.49 20.37 -12.15
CA GLU A 161 6.82 21.06 -13.26
C GLU A 161 5.41 21.52 -12.85
N TYR A 162 4.68 20.66 -12.12
CA TYR A 162 3.36 20.99 -11.57
C TYR A 162 3.44 22.17 -10.61
N VAL A 163 4.40 22.16 -9.68
CA VAL A 163 4.61 23.26 -8.73
C VAL A 163 4.96 24.55 -9.46
N GLN A 164 5.80 24.49 -10.50
CA GLN A 164 6.17 25.66 -11.30
C GLN A 164 4.95 26.27 -12.01
N LEU A 165 4.16 25.45 -12.70
CA LEU A 165 2.94 25.89 -13.38
C LEU A 165 1.92 26.44 -12.39
N ARG A 166 1.75 25.78 -11.24
CA ARG A 166 0.84 26.25 -10.19
C ARG A 166 1.26 27.61 -9.64
N ARG A 167 2.56 27.83 -9.39
CA ARG A 167 3.09 29.15 -8.98
C ARG A 167 2.82 30.21 -10.05
N ALA A 168 3.03 29.90 -11.32
CA ALA A 168 2.75 30.83 -12.41
C ALA A 168 1.26 31.22 -12.49
N MET A 169 0.35 30.28 -12.24
CA MET A 169 -1.09 30.57 -12.14
C MET A 169 -1.40 31.50 -10.95
N THR A 170 -0.82 31.22 -9.78
CA THR A 170 -1.02 32.05 -8.58
C THR A 170 -0.49 33.47 -8.79
N MET A 171 0.65 33.65 -9.48
CA MET A 171 1.19 34.97 -9.83
C MET A 171 0.27 35.75 -10.78
N ARG A 172 -0.57 35.07 -11.55
CA ARG A 172 -1.62 35.67 -12.41
C ARG A 172 -2.93 35.86 -11.64
N SER A 173 -2.87 35.97 -10.32
CA SER A 173 -4.02 36.18 -9.42
C SER A 173 -5.10 35.10 -9.50
N PHE A 174 -4.77 33.88 -9.93
CA PHE A 174 -5.73 32.78 -9.95
C PHE A 174 -6.08 32.32 -8.53
N ARG A 175 -7.39 32.29 -8.21
CA ARG A 175 -7.94 31.78 -6.96
C ARG A 175 -8.80 30.53 -7.22
N PRO A 176 -8.48 29.37 -6.61
CA PRO A 176 -9.27 28.16 -6.80
C PRO A 176 -10.64 28.28 -6.13
N GLY A 177 -11.70 27.89 -6.85
CA GLY A 177 -13.09 27.85 -6.36
C GLY A 177 -13.97 26.93 -7.23
N PHE A 178 -15.22 26.70 -6.84
CA PHE A 178 -16.14 25.79 -7.56
C PHE A 178 -16.81 26.43 -8.79
N ASN A 179 -16.00 26.98 -9.70
CA ASN A 179 -16.47 27.69 -10.90
C ASN A 179 -15.99 27.01 -12.19
N ARG A 180 -16.75 27.18 -13.28
CA ARG A 180 -16.33 26.71 -14.63
C ARG A 180 -14.96 27.25 -15.05
N HIS A 181 -14.65 28.49 -14.67
CA HIS A 181 -13.33 29.09 -14.91
C HIS A 181 -12.20 28.28 -14.25
N THR A 182 -12.39 27.87 -12.99
CA THR A 182 -11.44 27.03 -12.26
C THR A 182 -11.20 25.70 -12.97
N LEU A 183 -12.27 25.03 -13.41
CA LEU A 183 -12.17 23.75 -14.12
C LEU A 183 -11.39 23.91 -15.44
N ARG A 184 -11.66 24.98 -16.20
CA ARG A 184 -10.94 25.29 -17.44
C ARG A 184 -9.45 25.54 -17.18
N THR A 185 -9.13 26.32 -16.15
CA THR A 185 -7.74 26.63 -15.77
C THR A 185 -6.97 25.38 -15.33
N PHE A 186 -7.59 24.49 -14.54
CA PHE A 186 -6.98 23.18 -14.23
C PHE A 186 -6.82 22.31 -15.48
N GLY A 187 -7.77 22.36 -16.41
CA GLY A 187 -7.65 21.71 -17.72
C GLY A 187 -6.41 22.18 -18.49
N HIS A 188 -6.16 23.49 -18.54
CA HIS A 188 -4.96 24.05 -19.17
C HIS A 188 -3.67 23.62 -18.46
N LEU A 189 -3.67 23.58 -17.12
CA LEU A 189 -2.51 23.11 -16.36
C LEU A 189 -2.20 21.65 -16.66
N VAL A 190 -3.20 20.77 -16.62
CA VAL A 190 -3.03 19.33 -16.87
C VAL A 190 -2.63 19.09 -18.33
N GLY A 191 -3.27 19.80 -19.28
CA GLY A 191 -2.91 19.74 -20.69
C GLY A 191 -1.46 20.15 -20.94
N MET A 192 -1.01 21.26 -20.33
CA MET A 192 0.38 21.70 -20.48
C MET A 192 1.37 20.72 -19.83
N LEU A 193 1.04 20.13 -18.68
CA LEU A 193 1.86 19.07 -18.07
C LEU A 193 1.99 17.85 -18.98
N LEU A 194 0.89 17.43 -19.62
CA LEU A 194 0.88 16.30 -20.53
C LEU A 194 1.80 16.56 -21.74
N VAL A 195 1.69 17.74 -22.38
CA VAL A 195 2.56 18.12 -23.51
C VAL A 195 4.03 18.10 -23.08
N ARG A 196 4.37 18.73 -21.94
CA ARG A 196 5.74 18.73 -21.41
C ARG A 196 6.25 17.32 -21.10
N ALA A 197 5.40 16.44 -20.59
CA ALA A 197 5.72 15.04 -20.31
C ALA A 197 6.00 14.26 -21.60
N MET A 198 5.20 14.46 -22.65
CA MET A 198 5.39 13.83 -23.96
C MET A 198 6.70 14.27 -24.61
N ASP A 199 6.97 15.58 -24.67
CA ASP A 199 8.23 16.11 -25.21
C ASP A 199 9.44 15.55 -24.46
N ARG A 200 9.32 15.45 -23.14
CA ARG A 200 10.35 14.87 -22.28
C ARG A 200 10.55 13.39 -22.60
N ALA A 201 9.49 12.61 -22.74
CA ALA A 201 9.56 11.19 -23.09
C ALA A 201 10.26 10.96 -24.44
N GLN A 202 9.97 11.81 -25.44
CA GLN A 202 10.66 11.79 -26.73
C GLN A 202 12.16 12.08 -26.57
N ARG A 203 12.54 13.16 -25.88
CA ARG A 203 13.95 13.50 -25.61
C ARG A 203 14.71 12.38 -24.89
N ILE A 204 14.08 11.76 -23.90
CA ILE A 204 14.64 10.64 -23.15
C ILE A 204 14.87 9.42 -24.06
N THR A 205 13.89 9.11 -24.91
CA THR A 205 13.99 8.00 -25.86
C THR A 205 15.12 8.22 -26.86
N GLN A 206 15.27 9.43 -27.39
CA GLN A 206 16.38 9.76 -28.29
C GLN A 206 17.74 9.67 -27.58
N ALA A 207 17.85 10.20 -26.36
CA ALA A 207 19.06 10.10 -25.56
C ALA A 207 19.45 8.64 -25.25
N MET A 208 18.46 7.76 -25.00
CA MET A 208 18.71 6.33 -24.82
C MET A 208 19.22 5.66 -26.10
N LYS A 209 18.65 6.01 -27.26
CA LYS A 209 19.12 5.50 -28.56
C LYS A 209 20.57 5.93 -28.84
N CYS A 210 20.90 7.20 -28.62
CA CYS A 210 22.27 7.71 -28.79
C CYS A 210 23.30 7.02 -27.88
N ARG A 211 22.88 6.55 -26.70
CA ARG A 211 23.72 5.80 -25.76
C ARG A 211 23.80 4.30 -26.04
N GLY A 212 23.22 3.83 -27.15
CA GLY A 212 23.23 2.41 -27.53
C GLY A 212 22.38 1.53 -26.61
N PHE A 213 21.25 2.03 -26.10
CA PHE A 213 20.40 1.28 -25.18
C PHE A 213 19.89 -0.03 -25.81
N SER A 214 20.36 -1.17 -25.29
CA SER A 214 20.06 -2.51 -25.80
C SER A 214 18.83 -3.17 -25.15
N GLY A 215 17.90 -2.37 -24.61
CA GLY A 215 16.69 -2.89 -23.95
C GLY A 215 16.88 -3.43 -22.53
N LYS A 216 18.06 -3.25 -21.92
CA LYS A 216 18.37 -3.70 -20.55
C LYS A 216 18.88 -2.54 -19.71
N PHE A 217 18.25 -2.28 -18.56
CA PHE A 217 18.83 -1.44 -17.51
C PHE A 217 19.60 -2.32 -16.53
N TYR A 218 20.82 -1.93 -16.21
CA TYR A 218 21.63 -2.59 -15.19
C TYR A 218 21.41 -1.89 -13.85
N SER A 219 20.83 -2.60 -12.88
CA SER A 219 20.71 -2.07 -11.52
C SER A 219 22.07 -2.11 -10.83
N ILE A 220 22.49 -0.98 -10.27
CA ILE A 220 23.79 -0.83 -9.59
C ILE A 220 23.72 -1.43 -8.16
N ARG A 221 22.53 -1.49 -7.55
CA ARG A 221 22.32 -1.97 -6.18
C ARG A 221 22.07 -3.48 -6.19
N HIS A 222 23.01 -4.25 -5.65
CA HIS A 222 22.89 -5.69 -5.51
C HIS A 222 22.50 -6.04 -4.07
N TYR A 223 21.28 -6.52 -3.89
CA TYR A 223 20.81 -7.12 -2.64
C TYR A 223 21.11 -8.62 -2.66
N ALA A 224 21.78 -9.10 -1.62
CA ALA A 224 22.25 -10.47 -1.48
C ALA A 224 21.55 -11.16 -0.30
N MET A 225 20.84 -12.25 -0.61
CA MET A 225 20.13 -13.03 0.40
C MET A 225 21.09 -13.59 1.43
N LYS A 226 20.78 -13.37 2.70
CA LYS A 226 21.50 -13.90 3.85
C LYS A 226 20.69 -15.02 4.50
N ARG A 227 21.35 -15.89 5.28
CA ARG A 227 20.68 -17.00 6.00
C ARG A 227 19.55 -16.53 6.92
N HIS A 228 19.65 -15.32 7.48
CA HIS A 228 18.62 -14.73 8.33
C HIS A 228 17.31 -14.43 7.58
N ASP A 229 17.39 -14.19 6.26
CA ASP A 229 16.21 -13.92 5.43
C ASP A 229 15.34 -15.18 5.30
N PHE A 230 15.97 -16.35 5.10
CA PHE A 230 15.26 -17.63 5.05
C PHE A 230 14.61 -17.98 6.40
N ALA A 231 15.32 -17.74 7.51
CA ALA A 231 14.76 -17.94 8.84
C ALA A 231 13.50 -17.08 9.05
N PHE A 232 13.51 -15.82 8.62
CA PHE A 232 12.35 -14.94 8.73
C PHE A 232 11.15 -15.46 7.92
N VAL A 233 11.37 -15.88 6.66
CA VAL A 233 10.30 -16.46 5.84
C VAL A 233 9.73 -17.73 6.47
N SER A 234 10.58 -18.62 7.01
CA SER A 234 10.10 -19.84 7.68
C SER A 234 9.24 -19.54 8.91
N VAL A 235 9.59 -18.51 9.69
CA VAL A 235 8.77 -18.06 10.83
C VAL A 235 7.42 -17.53 10.35
N CYS A 236 7.38 -16.71 9.29
CA CYS A 236 6.12 -16.22 8.73
C CYS A 236 5.21 -17.35 8.23
N ILE A 237 5.78 -18.35 7.56
CA ILE A 237 5.03 -19.54 7.11
C ILE A 237 4.49 -20.30 8.31
N LEU A 238 5.31 -20.53 9.34
CA LEU A 238 4.90 -21.25 10.54
C LEU A 238 3.76 -20.52 11.25
N VAL A 239 3.82 -19.19 11.40
CA VAL A 239 2.73 -18.38 11.97
C VAL A 239 1.46 -18.48 11.14
N SER A 240 1.57 -18.49 9.80
CA SER A 240 0.41 -18.66 8.93
C SER A 240 -0.21 -20.06 9.06
N LEU A 241 0.61 -21.10 9.23
CA LEU A 241 0.15 -22.47 9.39
C LEU A 241 -0.49 -22.71 10.76
N THR A 242 0.06 -22.14 11.84
CA THR A 242 -0.55 -22.25 13.17
C THR A 242 -1.90 -21.57 13.19
N LEU A 243 -2.04 -20.40 12.56
CA LEU A 243 -3.32 -19.71 12.41
C LEU A 243 -4.36 -20.61 11.71
N PHE A 244 -3.97 -21.23 10.59
CA PHE A 244 -4.84 -22.12 9.82
C PHE A 244 -5.20 -23.40 10.59
N GLY A 245 -4.26 -23.95 11.36
CA GLY A 245 -4.49 -25.11 12.20
C GLY A 245 -5.50 -24.83 13.32
N ILE A 246 -5.38 -23.68 13.98
CA ILE A 246 -6.29 -23.26 15.06
C ILE A 246 -7.69 -22.93 14.51
N ASP A 247 -7.80 -22.38 13.30
CA ASP A 247 -9.11 -22.10 12.67
C ASP A 247 -9.90 -23.36 12.30
N ARG A 248 -9.23 -24.51 12.14
CA ARG A 248 -9.86 -25.79 11.78
C ARG A 248 -10.08 -26.77 12.95
N LEU A 249 -9.60 -26.42 14.15
CA LEU A 249 -9.81 -27.18 15.39
C LEU A 249 -11.11 -26.75 16.07
#